data_AF-A0A0B3AWR1-F1
#
_entry.id   AF-A0A0B3AWR1-F1
#
_cell.length_a   1.000
_cell.length_b   1.000
_cell.length_c   1.000
_cell.angle_alpha   90.00
_cell.angle_beta   90.00
_cell.angle_gamma   90.00
#
_symmetry.space_group_name_H-M   'P 1'
#
loop_
_entity.id
_entity.type
_entity.pdbx_description
1 polymer ?
#
loop_
_entity_poly.entity_id
_entity_poly.type
_entity_poly.pdbx_seq_one_letter_code
_entity_poly.pdbx_strand_id
1 'polypeptide(L)'
;MGKGLLNKLKIGFAGLSLIGASYFNSVNAIKAQEIVFNPNQETSNYKKSSKNYPTLIHKLIEFENEPLNGETTCSSLEISSLDYVIKNMGKHVPKKPASELSKKEAQKIFVKMDSLMWGQICRIKAECYQTAYIYHAVGDFYNLPINLVITPPYIGEYHFFVRWDAKEDGHDALNPDNPINKGDFNWDNESHLCFKKGFPLNDNDEYFIEEFFIPKETIEKGIYMKNLNEKEMWAQSHTIRAQFLTYQARGLHLGVENEKKAAGKIYTEVINLLDKAIQLDSLYMPAYYLKAHYLGRWIRNPNHNFKEALKTVDKALELNSEPELWELKGMIQGGSISSLYQETKKQENYSLIEEAIKCYDKAIDLLENYRKIELSKKDRPVFGINYSKLNLLIVQEQGYFGYKDFAYRDLEPHFQKEKNLEERYRKLKQRSKNLEKWDKLEKEQEFYKKEIYKTHGKFSPLYNPFKYN
;
A
#
# COMPACT_ATOMS: atom_id res chain seq x y z
N MET A 1 7.48 -10.77 -52.48
CA MET A 1 7.16 -10.27 -51.13
C MET A 1 5.91 -11.01 -50.64
N GLY A 2 5.96 -11.87 -49.61
CA GLY A 2 4.74 -12.63 -49.28
C GLY A 2 4.76 -13.74 -48.21
N LYS A 3 5.83 -13.98 -47.46
CA LYS A 3 5.80 -15.00 -46.37
C LYS A 3 6.37 -14.52 -45.03
N GLY A 4 7.33 -13.59 -45.04
CA GLY A 4 7.94 -13.06 -43.81
C GLY A 4 7.02 -12.15 -42.98
N LEU A 5 6.16 -11.35 -43.63
CA LEU A 5 5.27 -10.41 -42.93
C LEU A 5 4.09 -11.14 -42.24
N LEU A 6 3.57 -12.20 -42.88
CA LEU A 6 2.51 -13.05 -42.34
C LEU A 6 2.98 -13.90 -41.16
N ASN A 7 4.24 -14.36 -41.15
CA ASN A 7 4.81 -15.05 -39.99
C ASN A 7 5.04 -14.11 -38.80
N LYS A 8 5.42 -12.85 -39.02
CA LYS A 8 5.51 -11.85 -37.93
C LYS A 8 4.15 -11.47 -37.35
N LEU A 9 3.11 -11.37 -38.18
CA LEU A 9 1.72 -11.17 -37.72
C LEU A 9 1.18 -12.36 -36.92
N LYS A 10 1.48 -13.61 -37.32
CA LYS A 10 1.06 -14.81 -36.57
C LYS A 10 1.76 -14.94 -35.20
N ILE A 11 3.02 -14.54 -35.08
CA ILE A 11 3.73 -14.50 -33.79
C ILE A 11 3.14 -13.41 -32.88
N GLY A 12 2.73 -12.26 -33.44
CA GLY A 12 1.98 -11.23 -32.70
C GLY A 12 0.62 -11.71 -32.16
N PHE A 13 -0.03 -12.67 -32.82
CA PHE A 13 -1.26 -13.31 -32.34
C PHE A 13 -1.05 -14.43 -31.31
N ALA A 14 0.12 -15.07 -31.25
CA ALA A 14 0.44 -16.03 -30.18
C ALA A 14 0.84 -15.32 -28.87
N GLY A 15 1.45 -14.13 -28.95
CA GLY A 15 1.65 -13.26 -27.78
C GLY A 15 0.34 -12.76 -27.16
N LEU A 16 -0.72 -12.63 -27.95
CA LEU A 16 -2.06 -12.22 -27.49
C LEU A 16 -2.71 -13.21 -26.51
N SER A 17 -2.40 -14.51 -26.57
CA SER A 17 -2.89 -15.48 -25.56
C SER A 17 -2.14 -15.43 -24.23
N LEU A 18 -0.92 -14.89 -24.20
CA LEU A 18 -0.11 -14.71 -22.97
C LEU A 18 -0.38 -13.36 -22.30
N ILE A 19 -0.72 -12.31 -23.07
CA ILE A 19 -1.19 -11.01 -22.52
C ILE A 19 -2.55 -11.18 -21.81
N GLY A 20 -3.38 -12.11 -22.29
CA GLY A 20 -4.56 -12.57 -21.54
C GLY A 20 -4.17 -13.23 -20.21
N ALA A 21 -3.13 -14.05 -20.18
CA ALA A 21 -2.66 -14.72 -18.96
C ALA A 21 -2.01 -13.76 -17.94
N SER A 22 -1.35 -12.68 -18.37
CA SER A 22 -0.85 -11.64 -17.47
C SER A 22 -1.96 -10.73 -16.94
N TYR A 23 -2.98 -10.41 -17.77
CA TYR A 23 -4.22 -9.80 -17.30
C TYR A 23 -4.97 -10.73 -16.34
N PHE A 24 -5.01 -12.04 -16.60
CA PHE A 24 -5.54 -13.03 -15.68
C PHE A 24 -4.66 -13.22 -14.46
N ASN A 25 -3.36 -12.93 -14.48
CA ASN A 25 -2.47 -13.00 -13.32
C ASN A 25 -2.49 -11.73 -12.46
N SER A 26 -2.71 -10.55 -13.04
CA SER A 26 -3.03 -9.32 -12.29
C SER A 26 -4.46 -9.36 -11.79
N VAL A 27 -5.39 -9.91 -12.58
CA VAL A 27 -6.72 -10.28 -12.12
C VAL A 27 -6.60 -11.42 -11.11
N ASN A 28 -5.67 -12.37 -11.19
CA ASN A 28 -5.44 -13.38 -10.15
C ASN A 28 -4.65 -12.84 -8.96
N ALA A 29 -3.99 -11.70 -9.04
CA ALA A 29 -3.49 -10.96 -7.89
C ALA A 29 -4.65 -10.20 -7.23
N ILE A 30 -5.59 -9.68 -8.04
CA ILE A 30 -6.87 -9.10 -7.60
C ILE A 30 -7.87 -10.20 -7.14
N LYS A 31 -7.74 -11.46 -7.62
CA LYS A 31 -8.50 -12.66 -7.22
C LYS A 31 -7.77 -13.47 -6.14
N ALA A 32 -6.46 -13.34 -5.98
CA ALA A 32 -5.77 -13.74 -4.75
C ALA A 32 -6.07 -12.71 -3.64
N GLN A 33 -6.43 -11.48 -4.02
CA GLN A 33 -7.12 -10.52 -3.17
C GLN A 33 -8.64 -10.75 -3.07
N GLU A 34 -9.25 -11.65 -3.88
CA GLU A 34 -10.56 -12.24 -3.59
C GLU A 34 -10.39 -13.18 -2.39
N ILE A 35 -10.40 -12.58 -1.22
CA ILE A 35 -10.92 -13.28 -0.06
C ILE A 35 -12.36 -13.62 -0.43
N VAL A 36 -12.62 -14.92 -0.59
CA VAL A 36 -13.94 -15.47 -0.40
C VAL A 36 -14.33 -15.04 1.01
N PHE A 37 -15.02 -13.90 1.12
CA PHE A 37 -15.80 -13.59 2.31
C PHE A 37 -16.76 -14.76 2.42
N ASN A 38 -16.50 -15.66 3.36
CA ASN A 38 -17.47 -16.68 3.68
C ASN A 38 -18.62 -15.93 4.36
N PRO A 39 -19.79 -15.76 3.71
CA PRO A 39 -20.91 -15.01 4.30
C PRO A 39 -21.43 -15.70 5.57
N ASN A 40 -20.96 -16.92 5.84
CA ASN A 40 -21.33 -17.76 6.97
C ASN A 40 -20.26 -17.79 8.08
N GLN A 41 -19.21 -16.96 8.05
CA GLN A 41 -18.54 -16.65 9.31
C GLN A 41 -19.52 -15.82 10.12
N GLU A 42 -19.96 -16.39 11.25
CA GLU A 42 -20.85 -15.74 12.21
C GLU A 42 -20.48 -14.27 12.34
N THR A 43 -21.46 -13.42 12.08
CA THR A 43 -21.42 -11.97 12.27
C THR A 43 -20.54 -11.61 13.46
N SER A 44 -19.44 -10.88 13.23
CA SER A 44 -18.65 -10.31 14.33
C SER A 44 -19.63 -9.58 15.24
N ASN A 45 -19.82 -10.08 16.46
CA ASN A 45 -20.70 -9.45 17.43
C ASN A 45 -20.07 -8.11 17.80
N TYR A 46 -20.49 -7.04 17.13
CA TYR A 46 -20.07 -5.67 17.45
C TYR A 46 -20.31 -5.43 18.94
N LYS A 47 -19.23 -5.35 19.70
CA LYS A 47 -19.25 -5.02 21.12
C LYS A 47 -18.72 -3.60 21.24
N LYS A 48 -19.54 -2.70 21.79
CA LYS A 48 -19.06 -1.39 22.26
C LYS A 48 -17.97 -1.61 23.32
N SER A 49 -17.04 -0.67 23.45
CA SER A 49 -15.94 -0.78 24.41
C SER A 49 -16.46 -1.04 25.80
N SER A 50 -15.74 -1.90 26.51
CA SER A 50 -15.93 -2.01 27.94
C SER A 50 -15.50 -0.68 28.57
N LYS A 51 -16.28 -0.14 29.50
CA LYS A 51 -15.93 1.08 30.26
C LYS A 51 -14.61 0.95 31.06
N ASN A 52 -13.94 -0.19 30.99
CA ASN A 52 -12.81 -0.56 31.84
C ASN A 52 -11.45 -0.12 31.26
N TYR A 53 -11.33 0.12 29.95
CA TYR A 53 -10.04 0.43 29.29
C TYR A 53 -10.15 1.55 28.22
N PRO A 54 -10.54 2.79 28.54
CA PRO A 54 -10.82 3.80 27.52
C PRO A 54 -9.53 4.47 26.97
N THR A 55 -8.77 3.76 26.13
CA THR A 55 -7.64 4.37 25.38
C THR A 55 -8.13 5.08 24.11
N LEU A 56 -7.27 5.89 23.47
CA LEU A 56 -7.60 6.50 22.17
C LEU A 56 -7.95 5.42 21.14
N ILE A 57 -7.13 4.36 21.05
CA ILE A 57 -7.34 3.25 20.14
C ILE A 57 -8.71 2.58 20.31
N HIS A 58 -9.27 2.49 21.52
CA HIS A 58 -10.63 1.95 21.71
C HIS A 58 -11.66 2.81 20.98
N LYS A 59 -11.56 4.14 21.08
CA LYS A 59 -12.46 5.07 20.40
C LYS A 59 -12.32 4.98 18.87
N LEU A 60 -11.08 4.81 18.39
CA LEU A 60 -10.79 4.64 16.97
C LEU A 60 -11.39 3.35 16.42
N ILE A 61 -11.21 2.22 17.10
CA ILE A 61 -11.78 0.92 16.71
C ILE A 61 -13.31 0.95 16.77
N GLU A 62 -13.92 1.60 17.76
CA GLU A 62 -15.37 1.82 17.82
C GLU A 62 -15.85 2.59 16.59
N PHE A 63 -15.17 3.69 16.26
CA PHE A 63 -15.49 4.50 15.09
C PHE A 63 -15.32 3.71 13.79
N GLU A 64 -14.28 2.91 13.63
CA GLU A 64 -14.06 2.10 12.43
C GLU A 64 -15.14 1.01 12.26
N ASN A 65 -15.56 0.40 13.37
CA ASN A 65 -16.56 -0.67 13.41
C ASN A 65 -18.02 -0.18 13.49
N GLU A 66 -18.27 1.14 13.53
CA GLU A 66 -19.63 1.66 13.64
C GLU A 66 -20.46 1.25 12.40
N PRO A 67 -21.58 0.50 12.59
CA PRO A 67 -22.40 0.00 11.48
C PRO A 67 -22.89 1.11 10.56
N LEU A 68 -22.91 0.86 9.25
CA LEU A 68 -23.56 1.74 8.28
C LEU A 68 -24.90 1.11 7.88
N ASN A 69 -26.00 1.83 8.06
CA ASN A 69 -27.37 1.36 7.76
C ASN A 69 -27.79 0.05 8.47
N GLY A 70 -27.21 -0.26 9.63
CA GLY A 70 -27.49 -1.49 10.37
C GLY A 70 -26.71 -2.71 9.89
N GLU A 71 -25.87 -2.58 8.85
CA GLU A 71 -24.92 -3.59 8.44
C GLU A 71 -23.59 -3.38 9.16
N THR A 72 -23.06 -4.43 9.78
CA THR A 72 -21.79 -4.41 10.50
C THR A 72 -20.66 -4.03 9.55
N THR A 73 -19.89 -2.99 9.89
CA THR A 73 -18.59 -2.75 9.26
C THR A 73 -17.59 -3.64 9.97
N CYS A 74 -17.05 -4.63 9.27
CA CYS A 74 -15.98 -5.46 9.81
C CYS A 74 -14.68 -4.68 9.66
N SER A 75 -14.28 -3.88 10.66
CA SER A 75 -12.85 -3.63 10.81
C SER A 75 -12.19 -4.93 11.23
N SER A 76 -10.91 -5.08 10.91
CA SER A 76 -10.18 -6.32 11.15
C SER A 76 -9.77 -6.52 12.62
N LEU A 77 -9.96 -5.53 13.51
CA LEU A 77 -9.59 -5.59 14.92
C LEU A 77 -10.82 -5.44 15.83
N GLU A 78 -11.02 -6.41 16.72
CA GLU A 78 -12.10 -6.38 17.71
C GLU A 78 -11.64 -5.75 19.03
N ILE A 79 -12.54 -5.01 19.69
CA ILE A 79 -12.27 -4.47 21.03
C ILE A 79 -12.00 -5.58 22.06
N SER A 80 -12.63 -6.73 21.91
CA SER A 80 -12.41 -7.93 22.75
C SER A 80 -10.94 -8.36 22.76
N SER A 81 -10.27 -8.26 21.61
CA SER A 81 -8.88 -8.64 21.40
C SER A 81 -7.94 -7.64 22.08
N LEU A 82 -8.28 -6.35 21.99
CA LEU A 82 -7.56 -5.28 22.68
C LEU A 82 -7.66 -5.39 24.21
N ASP A 83 -8.90 -5.57 24.72
CA ASP A 83 -9.20 -5.79 26.13
C ASP A 83 -8.44 -7.00 26.68
N TYR A 84 -8.37 -8.09 25.92
CA TYR A 84 -7.63 -9.30 26.29
C TYR A 84 -6.14 -9.02 26.50
N VAL A 85 -5.48 -8.35 25.53
CA VAL A 85 -4.04 -8.09 25.61
C VAL A 85 -3.75 -7.14 26.76
N ILE A 86 -4.47 -6.03 26.89
CA ILE A 86 -4.27 -5.06 27.98
C ILE A 86 -4.42 -5.74 29.33
N LYS A 87 -5.52 -6.45 29.57
CA LYS A 87 -5.76 -7.16 30.83
C LYS A 87 -4.62 -8.13 31.19
N ASN A 88 -4.13 -8.89 30.22
CA ASN A 88 -3.11 -9.91 30.46
C ASN A 88 -1.68 -9.33 30.56
N MET A 89 -1.46 -8.09 30.11
CA MET A 89 -0.19 -7.38 30.25
C MET A 89 0.06 -6.87 31.67
N GLY A 90 -0.96 -6.64 32.50
CA GLY A 90 -0.81 -5.96 33.78
C GLY A 90 0.19 -6.57 34.77
N LYS A 91 0.39 -7.89 34.74
CA LYS A 91 1.40 -8.57 35.58
C LYS A 91 2.83 -8.53 35.02
N HIS A 92 2.99 -8.07 33.78
CA HIS A 92 4.23 -8.04 33.02
C HIS A 92 4.79 -6.62 32.84
N VAL A 93 3.97 -5.60 33.04
CA VAL A 93 4.43 -4.21 33.05
C VAL A 93 5.16 -3.91 34.36
N PRO A 94 6.42 -3.43 34.31
CA PRO A 94 7.16 -3.06 35.50
C PRO A 94 6.50 -1.91 36.27
N LYS A 95 6.54 -1.93 37.60
CA LYS A 95 5.96 -0.89 38.48
C LYS A 95 6.85 0.35 38.65
N LYS A 96 7.72 0.65 37.69
CA LYS A 96 8.63 1.81 37.72
C LYS A 96 8.34 2.74 36.54
N PRO A 97 8.68 4.05 36.63
CA PRO A 97 8.49 4.99 35.53
C PRO A 97 9.14 4.50 34.23
N ALA A 98 8.52 4.82 33.09
CA ALA A 98 9.04 4.37 31.80
C ALA A 98 10.43 4.95 31.49
N SER A 99 10.73 6.15 31.98
CA SER A 99 12.06 6.79 31.89
C SER A 99 13.17 6.02 32.62
N GLU A 100 12.83 5.12 33.54
CA GLU A 100 13.77 4.27 34.28
C GLU A 100 13.90 2.86 33.70
N LEU A 101 13.16 2.55 32.64
CA LEU A 101 13.26 1.26 31.95
C LEU A 101 14.49 1.26 31.04
N SER A 102 15.32 0.22 31.20
CA SER A 102 16.36 -0.06 30.22
C SER A 102 15.74 -0.54 28.90
N LYS A 103 16.43 -0.32 27.78
CA LYS A 103 16.04 -0.84 26.45
C LYS A 103 15.68 -2.33 26.50
N LYS A 104 16.45 -3.15 27.23
CA LYS A 104 16.21 -4.59 27.38
C LYS A 104 14.94 -4.90 28.18
N GLU A 105 14.57 -4.08 29.17
CA GLU A 105 13.31 -4.23 29.90
C GLU A 105 12.13 -3.85 29.02
N ALA A 106 12.20 -2.72 28.31
CA ALA A 106 11.19 -2.29 27.36
C ALA A 106 10.94 -3.35 26.28
N GLN A 107 12.00 -3.88 25.66
CA GLN A 107 11.87 -4.93 24.64
C GLN A 107 11.22 -6.22 25.18
N LYS A 108 11.41 -6.59 26.46
CA LYS A 108 10.70 -7.74 27.06
C LYS A 108 9.19 -7.51 27.16
N ILE A 109 8.75 -6.27 27.34
CA ILE A 109 7.32 -5.91 27.32
C ILE A 109 6.75 -6.22 25.93
N PHE A 110 7.46 -5.81 24.86
CA PHE A 110 7.06 -6.11 23.49
C PHE A 110 6.99 -7.59 23.16
N VAL A 111 8.03 -8.38 23.49
CA VAL A 111 7.99 -9.85 23.33
C VAL A 111 6.77 -10.46 24.03
N LYS A 112 6.41 -9.92 25.20
CA LYS A 112 5.23 -10.40 25.93
C LYS A 112 3.93 -10.01 25.22
N MET A 113 3.81 -8.78 24.74
CA MET A 113 2.67 -8.34 23.92
C MET A 113 2.50 -9.23 22.70
N ASP A 114 3.57 -9.51 21.93
CA ASP A 114 3.55 -10.44 20.79
C ASP A 114 2.98 -11.81 21.17
N SER A 115 3.44 -12.37 22.30
CA SER A 115 2.95 -13.68 22.77
C SER A 115 1.46 -13.68 23.10
N LEU A 116 0.90 -12.54 23.51
CA LEU A 116 -0.52 -12.40 23.85
C LEU A 116 -1.38 -12.10 22.63
N MET A 117 -0.81 -11.47 21.59
CA MET A 117 -1.51 -11.19 20.33
C MET A 117 -1.70 -12.44 19.46
N TRP A 118 -1.00 -13.55 19.77
CA TRP A 118 -1.16 -14.81 19.06
C TRP A 118 -2.63 -15.29 19.11
N GLY A 119 -3.29 -15.31 17.94
CA GLY A 119 -4.69 -15.70 17.79
C GLY A 119 -5.72 -14.60 18.11
N GLN A 120 -5.28 -13.36 18.38
CA GLN A 120 -6.15 -12.20 18.61
C GLN A 120 -6.33 -11.33 17.35
N ILE A 121 -5.42 -11.45 16.38
CA ILE A 121 -5.42 -10.64 15.16
C ILE A 121 -5.69 -11.49 13.92
N CYS A 122 -6.34 -10.89 12.92
CA CYS A 122 -6.60 -11.55 11.65
C CYS A 122 -5.37 -11.45 10.73
N ARG A 123 -4.63 -12.56 10.57
CA ARG A 123 -3.33 -12.62 9.84
C ARG A 123 -3.41 -12.67 8.31
N ILE A 124 -4.51 -12.21 7.72
CA ILE A 124 -4.74 -12.32 6.27
C ILE A 124 -4.55 -10.97 5.57
N LYS A 125 -4.92 -9.83 6.20
CA LYS A 125 -4.72 -8.44 5.71
C LYS A 125 -4.57 -7.46 6.89
N ALA A 126 -3.75 -6.41 6.74
CA ALA A 126 -3.53 -5.33 7.72
C ALA A 126 -2.94 -5.77 9.08
N GLU A 127 -2.06 -6.79 9.09
CA GLU A 127 -1.44 -7.30 10.31
C GLU A 127 -0.59 -6.22 11.02
N CYS A 128 0.20 -5.45 10.27
CA CYS A 128 1.03 -4.35 10.79
C CYS A 128 0.20 -3.28 11.52
N TYR A 129 -0.86 -2.79 10.89
CA TYR A 129 -1.83 -1.85 11.46
C TYR A 129 -2.46 -2.37 12.76
N GLN A 130 -3.05 -3.56 12.74
CA GLN A 130 -3.73 -4.14 13.92
C GLN A 130 -2.75 -4.30 15.09
N THR A 131 -1.55 -4.78 14.79
CA THR A 131 -0.53 -5.03 15.80
C THR A 131 -0.04 -3.71 16.40
N ALA A 132 0.21 -2.71 15.57
CA ALA A 132 0.66 -1.39 16.01
C ALA A 132 -0.40 -0.67 16.86
N TYR A 133 -1.68 -0.83 16.54
CA TYR A 133 -2.78 -0.32 17.38
C TYR A 133 -2.83 -0.98 18.75
N ILE A 134 -2.68 -2.30 18.83
CA ILE A 134 -2.62 -3.00 20.12
C ILE A 134 -1.43 -2.51 20.94
N TYR A 135 -0.25 -2.41 20.34
CA TYR A 135 0.94 -1.89 21.01
C TYR A 135 0.72 -0.49 21.59
N HIS A 136 0.19 0.42 20.77
CA HIS A 136 -0.05 1.80 21.19
C HIS A 136 -1.09 1.86 22.33
N ALA A 137 -2.16 1.08 22.26
CA ALA A 137 -3.16 1.02 23.33
C ALA A 137 -2.60 0.50 24.66
N VAL A 138 -1.72 -0.50 24.62
CA VAL A 138 -1.01 -0.95 25.83
C VAL A 138 -0.11 0.17 26.35
N GLY A 139 0.54 0.91 25.45
CA GLY A 139 1.32 2.12 25.77
C GLY A 139 0.48 3.16 26.53
N ASP A 140 -0.62 3.60 25.94
CA ASP A 140 -1.58 4.55 26.52
C ASP A 140 -2.05 4.10 27.92
N PHE A 141 -2.47 2.84 28.04
CA PHE A 141 -3.07 2.34 29.28
C PHE A 141 -2.07 2.24 30.43
N TYR A 142 -0.83 1.85 30.13
CA TYR A 142 0.23 1.65 31.12
C TYR A 142 1.22 2.81 31.22
N ASN A 143 0.97 3.92 30.52
CA ASN A 143 1.85 5.08 30.45
C ASN A 143 3.28 4.70 30.01
N LEU A 144 3.37 3.88 28.96
CA LEU A 144 4.62 3.53 28.29
C LEU A 144 4.73 4.34 26.99
N PRO A 145 5.92 4.81 26.61
CA PRO A 145 6.05 5.75 25.51
C PRO A 145 6.21 5.00 24.18
N ILE A 146 5.15 4.28 23.84
CA ILE A 146 5.03 3.49 22.62
C ILE A 146 4.26 4.34 21.63
N ASN A 147 4.91 4.80 20.58
CA ASN A 147 4.35 5.71 19.59
C ASN A 147 4.09 4.99 18.27
N LEU A 148 2.94 5.26 17.64
CA LEU A 148 2.64 4.75 16.30
C LEU A 148 3.45 5.51 15.26
N VAL A 149 3.98 4.81 14.26
CA VAL A 149 4.77 5.38 13.15
C VAL A 149 4.29 4.78 11.83
N ILE A 150 4.31 5.58 10.76
CA ILE A 150 3.93 5.18 9.41
C ILE A 150 5.08 5.39 8.42
N THR A 151 5.19 4.46 7.47
CA THR A 151 6.11 4.49 6.33
C THR A 151 5.33 4.57 5.02
N PRO A 152 5.95 5.05 3.92
CA PRO A 152 5.34 4.98 2.59
C PRO A 152 5.02 3.53 2.20
N PRO A 153 4.17 3.32 1.19
CA PRO A 153 3.80 1.98 0.80
C PRO A 153 5.00 1.16 0.34
N TYR A 154 5.15 -0.03 0.92
CA TYR A 154 5.94 -1.08 0.30
C TYR A 154 5.00 -1.86 -0.59
N ILE A 155 5.14 -1.70 -1.92
CA ILE A 155 4.36 -2.43 -2.94
C ILE A 155 2.84 -2.45 -2.69
N GLY A 156 2.27 -1.26 -2.52
CA GLY A 156 0.82 -1.02 -2.57
C GLY A 156 0.09 -0.86 -1.23
N GLU A 157 0.75 -1.13 -0.09
CA GLU A 157 0.16 -0.88 1.24
C GLU A 157 1.14 -0.11 2.14
N TYR A 158 0.63 0.92 2.82
CA TYR A 158 1.38 1.66 3.84
C TYR A 158 1.66 0.75 5.03
N HIS A 159 2.89 0.81 5.54
CA HIS A 159 3.30 -0.05 6.66
C HIS A 159 3.37 0.76 7.97
N PHE A 160 2.87 0.13 9.03
CA PHE A 160 2.70 0.69 10.36
C PHE A 160 3.55 -0.11 11.33
N PHE A 161 4.32 0.60 12.14
CA PHE A 161 5.09 0.00 13.23
C PHE A 161 5.00 0.90 14.46
N VAL A 162 5.61 0.49 15.57
CA VAL A 162 5.67 1.31 16.77
C VAL A 162 7.10 1.59 17.19
N ARG A 163 7.31 2.75 17.79
CA ARG A 163 8.60 3.19 18.34
C ARG A 163 8.49 3.30 19.84
N TRP A 164 9.44 2.72 20.54
CA TRP A 164 9.73 3.15 21.90
C TRP A 164 10.52 4.44 21.82
N ASP A 165 9.94 5.54 22.28
CA ASP A 165 10.59 6.85 22.35
C ASP A 165 10.64 7.29 23.81
N ALA A 166 11.79 7.18 24.46
CA ALA A 166 11.83 7.33 25.91
C ALA A 166 11.61 8.78 26.39
N LYS A 167 11.59 9.75 25.49
CA LYS A 167 11.59 11.17 25.84
C LYS A 167 10.41 11.92 25.22
N GLU A 168 10.01 12.98 25.91
CA GLU A 168 8.91 13.84 25.45
C GLU A 168 9.36 14.89 24.41
N ASP A 169 10.68 15.12 24.27
CA ASP A 169 11.23 16.16 23.38
C ASP A 169 11.26 15.76 21.90
N GLY A 170 10.96 14.50 21.59
CA GLY A 170 10.74 14.00 20.23
C GLY A 170 11.83 13.04 19.73
N HIS A 171 11.78 12.74 18.45
CA HIS A 171 12.65 11.75 17.81
C HIS A 171 13.22 12.29 16.49
N ASP A 172 14.49 12.02 16.20
CA ASP A 172 15.21 12.43 14.99
C ASP A 172 15.58 11.21 14.13
N ALA A 173 14.69 10.87 13.18
CA ALA A 173 14.87 9.71 12.30
C ALA A 173 16.04 9.87 11.29
N LEU A 174 16.57 11.07 11.09
CA LEU A 174 17.67 11.31 10.14
C LEU A 174 19.05 11.20 10.77
N ASN A 175 19.14 11.36 12.10
CA ASN A 175 20.39 11.31 12.84
C ASN A 175 20.27 10.29 13.99
N PRO A 176 20.52 8.99 13.74
CA PRO A 176 20.38 7.93 14.75
C PRO A 176 21.19 8.19 16.04
N ASP A 177 22.35 8.82 15.92
CA ASP A 177 23.24 9.16 17.05
C ASP A 177 22.84 10.45 17.80
N ASN A 178 21.77 11.12 17.38
CA ASN A 178 21.28 12.32 18.06
C ASN A 178 20.97 11.98 19.53
N PRO A 179 21.48 12.75 20.51
CA PRO A 179 21.19 12.51 21.93
C PRO A 179 19.70 12.41 22.27
N ILE A 180 18.81 12.99 21.46
CA ILE A 180 17.36 12.89 21.62
C ILE A 180 16.89 11.43 21.53
N ASN A 181 17.42 10.66 20.58
CA ASN A 181 17.07 9.25 20.34
C ASN A 181 17.64 8.26 21.38
N LYS A 182 18.29 8.75 22.44
CA LYS A 182 19.00 7.90 23.39
C LYS A 182 18.01 6.99 24.13
N GLY A 183 18.05 5.70 23.79
CA GLY A 183 17.21 4.66 24.39
C GLY A 183 16.07 4.21 23.48
N ASP A 184 15.87 4.91 22.36
CA ASP A 184 14.83 4.60 21.40
C ASP A 184 15.11 3.29 20.67
N PHE A 185 14.02 2.69 20.22
CA PHE A 185 14.08 1.59 19.26
C PHE A 185 12.75 1.42 18.56
N ASN A 186 12.83 0.99 17.30
CA ASN A 186 11.66 0.58 16.54
C ASN A 186 11.29 -0.87 16.88
N TRP A 187 10.00 -1.13 16.94
CA TRP A 187 9.42 -2.45 17.09
C TRP A 187 8.40 -2.66 15.99
N ASP A 188 8.69 -3.63 15.14
CA ASP A 188 7.86 -3.98 14.01
C ASP A 188 7.48 -5.46 14.07
N ASN A 189 6.25 -5.78 13.68
CA ASN A 189 5.75 -7.14 13.73
C ASN A 189 6.19 -7.98 12.53
N GLU A 190 6.52 -7.39 11.38
CA GLU A 190 7.05 -8.09 10.20
C GLU A 190 8.49 -8.57 10.41
N SER A 191 9.20 -8.00 11.39
CA SER A 191 10.54 -8.44 11.83
C SER A 191 10.59 -9.84 12.48
N HIS A 192 9.45 -10.50 12.70
CA HIS A 192 9.31 -11.78 13.41
C HIS A 192 10.12 -12.96 12.84
N LEU A 193 10.61 -12.84 11.61
CA LEU A 193 11.48 -13.86 10.99
C LEU A 193 12.98 -13.65 11.26
N CYS A 194 13.32 -12.61 12.00
CA CYS A 194 14.68 -12.13 12.17
C CYS A 194 14.89 -11.67 13.62
N PHE A 195 14.78 -12.61 14.56
CA PHE A 195 15.18 -12.39 15.95
C PHE A 195 16.64 -12.80 16.16
N LYS A 196 17.49 -11.90 16.66
CA LYS A 196 18.76 -12.30 17.31
C LYS A 196 18.60 -12.22 18.81
N LYS A 197 18.59 -13.39 19.47
CA LYS A 197 18.36 -13.52 20.93
C LYS A 197 17.00 -12.98 21.40
N GLY A 198 15.97 -13.05 20.56
CA GLY A 198 14.59 -12.64 20.92
C GLY A 198 14.26 -11.16 20.70
N PHE A 199 15.07 -10.42 19.93
CA PHE A 199 14.82 -9.02 19.56
C PHE A 199 14.88 -8.81 18.04
N PRO A 200 14.04 -7.92 17.47
CA PRO A 200 14.05 -7.63 16.05
C PRO A 200 15.46 -7.18 15.63
N LEU A 201 15.96 -7.71 14.52
CA LEU A 201 17.22 -7.27 13.92
C LEU A 201 17.16 -5.81 13.42
N ASN A 202 15.95 -5.27 13.26
CA ASN A 202 15.66 -4.02 12.57
C ASN A 202 15.06 -3.00 13.55
N ASP A 203 15.85 -2.57 14.53
CA ASP A 203 15.40 -1.70 15.62
C ASP A 203 15.76 -0.22 15.41
N ASN A 204 16.29 0.15 14.24
CA ASN A 204 16.73 1.50 13.89
C ASN A 204 15.97 2.07 12.68
N ASP A 205 16.01 3.39 12.51
CA ASP A 205 15.30 4.09 11.43
C ASP A 205 15.96 3.89 10.06
N GLU A 206 17.28 3.72 10.02
CA GLU A 206 18.05 3.50 8.78
C GLU A 206 17.49 2.30 8.00
N TYR A 207 17.15 1.21 8.71
CA TYR A 207 16.48 0.06 8.09
C TYR A 207 15.20 0.48 7.36
N PHE A 208 14.28 1.19 8.02
CA PHE A 208 13.00 1.57 7.39
C PHE A 208 13.20 2.55 6.24
N ILE A 209 14.11 3.52 6.41
CA ILE A 209 14.43 4.51 5.38
C ILE A 209 14.92 3.82 4.10
N GLU A 210 15.82 2.85 4.22
CA GLU A 210 16.39 2.15 3.09
C GLU A 210 15.50 1.04 2.53
N GLU A 211 14.74 0.34 3.40
CA GLU A 211 13.87 -0.75 2.95
C GLU A 211 12.59 -0.25 2.29
N PHE A 212 12.05 0.88 2.75
CA PHE A 212 10.84 1.49 2.20
C PHE A 212 11.14 2.63 1.23
N PHE A 213 12.42 2.85 0.87
CA PHE A 213 12.86 3.90 -0.05
C PHE A 213 12.35 5.30 0.34
N ILE A 214 12.36 5.59 1.65
CA ILE A 214 11.75 6.81 2.21
C ILE A 214 12.60 8.02 1.79
N PRO A 215 12.06 8.97 1.00
CA PRO A 215 12.84 10.14 0.60
C PRO A 215 13.11 11.04 1.80
N LYS A 216 14.36 11.50 1.95
CA LYS A 216 14.78 12.38 3.06
C LYS A 216 13.83 13.57 3.26
N GLU A 217 13.43 14.22 2.17
CA GLU A 217 12.54 15.39 2.18
C GLU A 217 11.18 15.10 2.84
N THR A 218 10.66 13.86 2.73
CA THR A 218 9.39 13.47 3.36
C THR A 218 9.51 13.35 4.89
N ILE A 219 10.69 12.98 5.38
CA ILE A 219 11.00 12.93 6.82
C ILE A 219 11.15 14.35 7.35
N GLU A 220 11.89 15.21 6.64
CA GLU A 220 12.07 16.63 6.98
C GLU A 220 10.74 17.39 7.02
N LYS A 221 9.77 17.04 6.15
CA LYS A 221 8.41 17.60 6.14
C LYS A 221 7.49 17.00 7.20
N GLY A 222 7.93 15.97 7.93
CA GLY A 222 7.09 15.27 8.92
C GLY A 222 5.92 14.49 8.29
N ILE A 223 6.12 13.93 7.09
CA ILE A 223 5.14 13.06 6.42
C ILE A 223 5.27 11.63 6.94
N TYR A 224 6.50 11.11 7.00
CA TYR A 224 6.82 9.75 7.42
C TYR A 224 7.83 9.74 8.57
N MET A 225 7.98 8.59 9.24
CA MET A 225 8.96 8.33 10.30
C MET A 225 8.81 9.16 11.59
N LYS A 226 7.74 9.95 11.73
CA LYS A 226 7.39 10.66 12.96
C LYS A 226 6.51 9.82 13.89
N ASN A 227 6.56 10.15 15.18
CA ASN A 227 5.57 9.68 16.14
C ASN A 227 4.24 10.37 15.85
N LEU A 228 3.19 9.59 15.68
CA LEU A 228 1.88 10.13 15.34
C LEU A 228 1.18 10.72 16.57
N ASN A 229 0.50 11.84 16.37
CA ASN A 229 -0.39 12.42 17.38
C ASN A 229 -1.84 11.96 17.18
N GLU A 230 -2.71 12.31 18.14
CA GLU A 230 -4.12 11.91 18.12
C GLU A 230 -4.86 12.29 16.83
N LYS A 231 -4.64 13.50 16.29
CA LYS A 231 -5.34 13.94 15.06
C LYS A 231 -4.92 13.10 13.85
N GLU A 232 -3.65 12.73 13.79
CA GLU A 232 -3.08 11.92 12.72
C GLU A 232 -3.60 10.48 12.79
N MET A 233 -3.71 9.92 14.00
CA MET A 233 -4.36 8.62 14.22
C MET A 233 -5.85 8.64 13.85
N TRP A 234 -6.57 9.73 14.16
CA TRP A 234 -7.93 9.90 13.65
C TRP A 234 -7.98 9.95 12.12
N ALA A 235 -7.05 10.65 11.46
CA ALA A 235 -6.98 10.67 10.00
C ALA A 235 -6.80 9.25 9.42
N GLN A 236 -5.97 8.43 10.06
CA GLN A 236 -5.81 7.01 9.73
C GLN A 236 -7.11 6.24 9.85
N SER A 237 -7.79 6.31 10.99
CA SER A 237 -9.05 5.60 11.21
C SER A 237 -10.16 6.01 10.22
N HIS A 238 -10.19 7.27 9.78
CA HIS A 238 -11.09 7.69 8.71
C HIS A 238 -10.77 7.00 7.38
N THR A 239 -9.49 6.87 7.00
CA THR A 239 -9.11 6.13 5.78
C THR A 239 -9.42 4.64 5.87
N ILE A 240 -9.21 4.03 7.04
CA ILE A 240 -9.49 2.62 7.28
C ILE A 240 -11.00 2.35 7.16
N ARG A 241 -11.82 3.17 7.82
CA ARG A 241 -13.29 3.10 7.70
C ARG A 241 -13.73 3.28 6.25
N ALA A 242 -13.16 4.25 5.52
CA ALA A 242 -13.45 4.48 4.11
C ALA A 242 -13.15 3.24 3.25
N GLN A 243 -11.99 2.60 3.44
CA GLN A 243 -11.65 1.35 2.76
C GLN A 243 -12.66 0.23 3.06
N PHE A 244 -13.04 0.05 4.34
CA PHE A 244 -14.01 -0.98 4.73
C PHE A 244 -15.39 -0.78 4.10
N LEU A 245 -15.89 0.46 4.10
CA LEU A 245 -17.15 0.80 3.43
C LEU A 245 -17.10 0.47 1.93
N THR A 246 -15.95 0.62 1.27
CA THR A 246 -15.84 0.26 -0.15
C THR A 246 -15.98 -1.24 -0.40
N TYR A 247 -15.64 -2.11 0.56
CA TYR A 247 -15.90 -3.54 0.43
C TYR A 247 -17.40 -3.86 0.46
N GLN A 248 -18.18 -3.17 1.29
CA GLN A 248 -19.64 -3.29 1.29
C GLN A 248 -20.22 -2.87 -0.08
N ALA A 249 -19.76 -1.75 -0.64
CA ALA A 249 -20.19 -1.29 -1.96
C ALA A 249 -19.83 -2.27 -3.09
N ARG A 250 -18.79 -3.11 -2.94
CA ARG A 250 -18.42 -4.15 -3.94
C ARG A 250 -19.43 -5.29 -4.02
N GLY A 251 -20.21 -5.53 -2.96
CA GLY A 251 -21.27 -6.54 -2.96
C GLY A 251 -22.48 -6.16 -3.81
N LEU A 252 -22.65 -4.87 -4.15
CA LEU A 252 -23.86 -4.33 -4.79
C LEU A 252 -23.82 -4.43 -6.33
N HIS A 253 -24.88 -4.94 -6.93
CA HIS A 253 -25.09 -5.04 -8.37
C HIS A 253 -25.57 -3.72 -8.99
N LEU A 254 -24.65 -3.01 -9.65
CA LEU A 254 -24.91 -1.68 -10.20
C LEU A 254 -25.91 -1.63 -11.38
N GLY A 255 -26.28 -2.80 -11.93
CA GLY A 255 -27.36 -2.90 -12.92
C GLY A 255 -28.77 -2.79 -12.31
N VAL A 256 -28.88 -2.89 -10.98
CA VAL A 256 -30.13 -2.68 -10.24
C VAL A 256 -30.12 -1.26 -9.67
N GLU A 257 -31.10 -0.44 -10.07
CA GLU A 257 -31.14 0.99 -9.74
C GLU A 257 -31.06 1.28 -8.23
N ASN A 258 -31.75 0.47 -7.42
CA ASN A 258 -31.72 0.61 -5.96
C ASN A 258 -30.32 0.33 -5.37
N GLU A 259 -29.64 -0.69 -5.88
CA GLU A 259 -28.29 -1.06 -5.43
C GLU A 259 -27.24 -0.07 -5.94
N LYS A 260 -27.41 0.47 -7.15
CA LYS A 260 -26.61 1.59 -7.67
C LYS A 260 -26.75 2.84 -6.79
N LYS A 261 -27.98 3.18 -6.38
CA LYS A 261 -28.24 4.29 -5.47
C LYS A 261 -27.62 4.05 -4.08
N ALA A 262 -27.70 2.83 -3.56
CA ALA A 262 -27.05 2.45 -2.31
C ALA A 262 -25.53 2.58 -2.42
N ALA A 263 -24.93 2.07 -3.50
CA ALA A 263 -23.50 2.22 -3.77
C ALA A 263 -23.10 3.70 -3.84
N GLY A 264 -23.88 4.53 -4.53
CA GLY A 264 -23.65 5.98 -4.59
C GLY A 264 -23.60 6.65 -3.21
N LYS A 265 -24.52 6.30 -2.30
CA LYS A 265 -24.49 6.80 -0.91
C LYS A 265 -23.23 6.37 -0.18
N ILE A 266 -22.83 5.10 -0.32
CA ILE A 266 -21.61 4.59 0.31
C ILE A 266 -20.39 5.34 -0.22
N TYR A 267 -20.27 5.55 -1.53
CA TYR A 267 -19.13 6.29 -2.08
C TYR A 267 -19.13 7.76 -1.65
N THR A 268 -20.29 8.41 -1.51
CA THR A 268 -20.34 9.77 -0.94
C THR A 268 -19.79 9.80 0.48
N GLU A 269 -20.16 8.83 1.31
CA GLU A 269 -19.62 8.73 2.68
C GLU A 269 -18.12 8.43 2.69
N VAL A 270 -17.66 7.54 1.81
CA VAL A 270 -16.22 7.24 1.62
C VAL A 270 -15.45 8.53 1.30
N ILE A 271 -15.94 9.36 0.37
CA ILE A 271 -15.28 10.63 0.05
C ILE A 271 -15.31 11.59 1.23
N ASN A 272 -16.43 11.69 1.97
CA ASN A 272 -16.52 12.54 3.18
C ASN A 272 -15.49 12.14 4.24
N LEU A 273 -15.33 10.83 4.50
CA LEU A 273 -14.34 10.31 5.44
C LEU A 273 -12.91 10.67 5.00
N LEU A 274 -12.62 10.54 3.71
CA LEU A 274 -11.30 10.87 3.17
C LEU A 274 -11.02 12.38 3.21
N ASP A 275 -12.03 13.22 2.95
CA ASP A 275 -11.92 14.66 3.15
C ASP A 275 -11.68 15.02 4.62
N LYS A 276 -12.34 14.31 5.53
CA LYS A 276 -12.12 14.50 6.97
C LYS A 276 -10.71 14.08 7.40
N ALA A 277 -10.18 12.99 6.85
CA ALA A 277 -8.81 12.58 7.07
C ALA A 277 -7.81 13.66 6.63
N ILE A 278 -7.99 14.22 5.43
CA ILE A 278 -7.16 15.32 4.89
C ILE A 278 -7.30 16.59 5.74
N GLN A 279 -8.49 16.87 6.29
CA GLN A 279 -8.70 18.00 7.20
C GLN A 279 -7.95 17.82 8.53
N LEU A 280 -7.91 16.59 9.05
CA LEU A 280 -7.25 16.26 10.32
C LEU A 280 -5.73 16.27 10.18
N ASP A 281 -5.21 15.73 9.09
CA ASP A 281 -3.80 15.76 8.72
C ASP A 281 -3.66 16.01 7.21
N SER A 282 -3.29 17.23 6.85
CA SER A 282 -3.13 17.64 5.45
C SER A 282 -1.92 17.00 4.76
N LEU A 283 -1.01 16.38 5.52
CA LEU A 283 0.16 15.66 5.03
C LEU A 283 -0.09 14.14 4.91
N TYR A 284 -1.28 13.67 5.30
CA TYR A 284 -1.59 12.24 5.32
C TYR A 284 -1.85 11.68 3.92
N MET A 285 -0.77 11.19 3.31
CA MET A 285 -0.72 10.66 1.94
C MET A 285 -1.76 9.57 1.61
N PRO A 286 -2.04 8.58 2.47
CA PRO A 286 -3.05 7.55 2.19
C PRO A 286 -4.43 8.11 1.84
N ALA A 287 -4.85 9.22 2.48
CA ALA A 287 -6.16 9.80 2.24
C ALA A 287 -6.28 10.39 0.83
N TYR A 288 -5.24 11.07 0.34
CA TYR A 288 -5.22 11.60 -1.03
C TYR A 288 -5.22 10.48 -2.07
N TYR A 289 -4.39 9.45 -1.88
CA TYR A 289 -4.34 8.29 -2.78
C TYR A 289 -5.72 7.62 -2.91
N LEU A 290 -6.35 7.29 -1.77
CA LEU A 290 -7.65 6.64 -1.76
C LEU A 290 -8.74 7.52 -2.35
N LYS A 291 -8.74 8.82 -2.03
CA LYS A 291 -9.75 9.76 -2.55
C LYS A 291 -9.67 9.84 -4.07
N ALA A 292 -8.47 10.00 -4.61
CA ALA A 292 -8.25 9.98 -6.05
C ALA A 292 -8.67 8.65 -6.70
N HIS A 293 -8.31 7.53 -6.08
CA HIS A 293 -8.65 6.19 -6.57
C HIS A 293 -10.17 5.99 -6.69
N TYR A 294 -10.92 6.31 -5.63
CA TYR A 294 -12.37 6.13 -5.61
C TYR A 294 -13.12 7.15 -6.47
N LEU A 295 -12.57 8.36 -6.67
CA LEU A 295 -13.16 9.35 -7.57
C LEU A 295 -12.87 9.09 -9.05
N GLY A 296 -11.69 8.58 -9.39
CA GLY A 296 -11.19 8.60 -10.78
C GLY A 296 -10.85 7.25 -11.40
N ARG A 297 -10.60 6.21 -10.62
CA ARG A 297 -10.28 4.86 -11.16
C ARG A 297 -11.43 3.89 -10.99
N TRP A 298 -12.20 4.03 -9.91
CA TRP A 298 -13.15 3.01 -9.53
C TRP A 298 -14.42 3.06 -10.39
N ILE A 299 -14.44 2.23 -11.44
CA ILE A 299 -15.53 2.09 -12.44
C ILE A 299 -16.91 1.85 -11.79
N ARG A 300 -16.92 1.35 -10.54
CA ARG A 300 -18.12 1.03 -9.78
C ARG A 300 -18.65 2.17 -8.92
N ASN A 301 -17.99 3.33 -8.89
CA ASN A 301 -18.52 4.53 -8.26
C ASN A 301 -19.45 5.27 -9.24
N PRO A 302 -20.78 5.29 -9.02
CA PRO A 302 -21.70 6.04 -9.87
C PRO A 302 -21.49 7.56 -9.76
N ASN A 303 -20.81 8.04 -8.71
CA ASN A 303 -20.55 9.45 -8.41
C ASN A 303 -19.09 9.84 -8.71
N HIS A 304 -18.46 9.22 -9.72
CA HIS A 304 -17.08 9.51 -10.10
C HIS A 304 -16.87 10.99 -10.46
N ASN A 305 -15.67 11.52 -10.19
CA ASN A 305 -15.29 12.89 -10.53
C ASN A 305 -13.82 12.94 -10.94
N PHE A 306 -13.54 12.71 -12.22
CA PHE A 306 -12.16 12.63 -12.74
C PHE A 306 -11.36 13.92 -12.53
N LYS A 307 -12.00 15.10 -12.66
CA LYS A 307 -11.32 16.39 -12.48
C LYS A 307 -10.82 16.57 -11.05
N GLU A 308 -11.67 16.25 -10.08
CA GLU A 308 -11.29 16.28 -8.67
C GLU A 308 -10.27 15.18 -8.34
N ALA A 309 -10.41 13.99 -8.93
CA ALA A 309 -9.44 12.91 -8.77
C ALA A 309 -8.04 13.36 -9.21
N LEU A 310 -7.90 13.96 -10.40
CA LEU A 310 -6.62 14.48 -10.90
C LEU A 310 -6.04 15.54 -9.97
N LYS A 311 -6.85 16.52 -9.55
CA LYS A 311 -6.44 17.54 -8.58
C LYS A 311 -5.96 16.93 -7.26
N THR A 312 -6.61 15.85 -6.83
CA THR A 312 -6.25 15.15 -5.59
C THR A 312 -4.93 14.39 -5.74
N VAL A 313 -4.69 13.71 -6.88
CA VAL A 313 -3.39 13.07 -7.14
C VAL A 313 -2.27 14.10 -7.30
N ASP A 314 -2.52 15.23 -7.97
CA ASP A 314 -1.52 16.28 -8.13
C ASP A 314 -1.04 16.81 -6.77
N LYS A 315 -1.97 17.02 -5.83
CA LYS A 315 -1.62 17.37 -4.44
C LYS A 315 -0.82 16.28 -3.73
N ALA A 316 -1.17 15.00 -3.92
CA ALA A 316 -0.38 13.91 -3.36
C ALA A 316 1.05 13.91 -3.92
N LEU A 317 1.21 14.12 -5.23
CA LEU A 317 2.51 14.20 -5.89
C LEU A 317 3.35 15.40 -5.45
N GLU A 318 2.72 16.50 -5.00
CA GLU A 318 3.41 17.64 -4.37
C GLU A 318 4.00 17.28 -2.99
N LEU A 319 3.35 16.37 -2.26
CA LEU A 319 3.78 15.89 -0.95
C LEU A 319 4.85 14.81 -1.05
N ASN A 320 4.62 13.76 -1.86
CA ASN A 320 5.59 12.73 -2.18
C ASN A 320 5.40 12.17 -3.60
N SER A 321 6.50 11.95 -4.32
CA SER A 321 6.50 11.39 -5.67
C SER A 321 6.71 9.87 -5.64
N GLU A 322 5.64 9.11 -5.46
CA GLU A 322 5.64 7.64 -5.43
C GLU A 322 5.24 7.03 -6.78
N PRO A 323 5.78 5.84 -7.16
CA PRO A 323 5.40 5.16 -8.40
C PRO A 323 3.88 4.93 -8.54
N GLU A 324 3.20 4.53 -7.47
CA GLU A 324 1.78 4.24 -7.40
C GLU A 324 0.91 5.49 -7.66
N LEU A 325 1.38 6.68 -7.30
CA LEU A 325 0.67 7.94 -7.58
C LEU A 325 0.76 8.32 -9.05
N TRP A 326 1.92 8.11 -9.66
CA TRP A 326 2.09 8.30 -11.10
C TRP A 326 1.28 7.27 -11.90
N GLU A 327 1.25 6.01 -11.47
CA GLU A 327 0.34 5.00 -12.04
C GLU A 327 -1.12 5.48 -11.95
N LEU A 328 -1.57 5.86 -10.74
CA LEU A 328 -2.94 6.29 -10.52
C LEU A 328 -3.31 7.50 -11.39
N LYS A 329 -2.43 8.50 -11.46
CA LYS A 329 -2.61 9.65 -12.36
C LYS A 329 -2.72 9.21 -13.81
N GLY A 330 -1.82 8.33 -14.28
CA GLY A 330 -1.84 7.80 -15.63
C GLY A 330 -3.13 7.04 -15.92
N MET A 331 -3.65 6.26 -14.99
CA MET A 331 -4.92 5.55 -15.14
C MET A 331 -6.13 6.48 -15.19
N ILE A 332 -6.13 7.58 -14.42
CA ILE A 332 -7.19 8.58 -14.43
C ILE A 332 -7.16 9.38 -15.73
N GLN A 333 -5.97 9.79 -16.20
CA GLN A 333 -5.78 10.55 -17.44
C GLN A 333 -6.04 9.71 -18.69
N GLY A 334 -5.46 8.51 -18.74
CA GLY A 334 -5.55 7.60 -19.87
C GLY A 334 -6.93 6.94 -19.99
N GLY A 335 -7.81 7.16 -19.01
CA GLY A 335 -9.14 6.59 -18.93
C GLY A 335 -9.06 5.07 -18.95
N SER A 336 -8.80 4.45 -17.79
CA SER A 336 -8.69 2.99 -17.70
C SER A 336 -9.90 2.27 -18.33
N ILE A 337 -9.76 1.85 -19.60
CA ILE A 337 -10.04 0.49 -20.09
C ILE A 337 -11.42 -0.05 -19.64
N SER A 338 -12.46 0.77 -19.75
CA SER A 338 -13.83 0.42 -19.38
C SER A 338 -14.80 1.17 -20.27
N SER A 339 -15.86 0.47 -20.68
CA SER A 339 -16.92 0.88 -21.58
C SER A 339 -17.62 2.20 -21.24
N LEU A 340 -17.41 2.77 -20.05
CA LEU A 340 -17.95 4.07 -19.62
C LEU A 340 -17.27 5.28 -20.29
N TYR A 341 -16.01 5.14 -20.74
CA TYR A 341 -15.30 6.20 -21.47
C TYR A 341 -15.70 6.29 -22.95
N GLN A 342 -16.57 5.39 -23.44
CA GLN A 342 -16.95 5.38 -24.86
C GLN A 342 -17.86 6.55 -25.26
N GLU A 343 -18.50 7.23 -24.31
CA GLU A 343 -19.41 8.34 -24.62
C GLU A 343 -18.68 9.66 -25.00
N THR A 344 -17.39 9.80 -24.65
CA THR A 344 -16.63 11.04 -24.88
C THR A 344 -15.56 10.90 -25.96
N LYS A 345 -15.81 10.22 -27.07
CA LYS A 345 -14.90 10.22 -28.24
C LYS A 345 -14.84 11.60 -28.93
N LYS A 346 -13.93 12.47 -28.48
CA LYS A 346 -13.46 13.66 -29.23
C LYS A 346 -11.93 13.75 -29.22
N GLN A 347 -11.37 14.47 -30.20
CA GLN A 347 -9.92 14.63 -30.45
C GLN A 347 -9.11 15.13 -29.24
N GLU A 348 -9.75 15.77 -28.26
CA GLU A 348 -9.17 16.21 -26.98
C GLU A 348 -8.63 15.06 -26.11
N ASN A 349 -8.98 13.79 -26.41
CA ASN A 349 -8.57 12.65 -25.59
C ASN A 349 -7.15 12.14 -25.87
N TYR A 350 -6.59 12.34 -27.06
CA TYR A 350 -5.27 11.77 -27.38
C TYR A 350 -4.14 12.42 -26.57
N SER A 351 -4.25 13.72 -26.28
CA SER A 351 -3.30 14.38 -25.38
C SER A 351 -3.35 13.82 -23.96
N LEU A 352 -4.52 13.40 -23.47
CA LEU A 352 -4.65 12.76 -22.15
C LEU A 352 -3.99 11.37 -22.11
N ILE A 353 -4.07 10.62 -23.21
CA ILE A 353 -3.37 9.33 -23.33
C ILE A 353 -1.85 9.55 -23.43
N GLU A 354 -1.40 10.58 -24.15
CA GLU A 354 0.03 10.97 -24.18
C GLU A 354 0.53 11.40 -22.78
N GLU A 355 -0.27 12.14 -22.00
CA GLU A 355 0.03 12.46 -20.59
C GLU A 355 0.05 11.22 -19.69
N ALA A 356 -0.86 10.27 -19.92
CA ALA A 356 -0.85 9.00 -19.19
C ALA A 356 0.44 8.20 -19.43
N ILE A 357 0.91 8.16 -20.68
CA ILE A 357 2.20 7.54 -21.03
C ILE A 357 3.35 8.22 -20.27
N LYS A 358 3.37 9.56 -20.18
CA LYS A 358 4.38 10.29 -19.39
C LYS A 358 4.31 9.95 -17.90
N CYS A 359 3.11 9.75 -17.37
CA CYS A 359 2.95 9.31 -15.99
C CYS A 359 3.51 7.91 -15.77
N TYR A 360 3.23 6.95 -16.67
CA TYR A 360 3.81 5.62 -16.60
C TYR A 360 5.33 5.63 -16.74
N ASP A 361 5.89 6.49 -17.60
CA ASP A 361 7.34 6.68 -17.70
C ASP A 361 7.95 7.12 -16.36
N LYS A 362 7.35 8.11 -15.68
CA LYS A 362 7.81 8.54 -14.35
C LYS A 362 7.73 7.44 -13.30
N ALA A 363 6.65 6.66 -13.29
CA ALA A 363 6.50 5.53 -12.38
C ALA A 363 7.60 4.47 -12.60
N ILE A 364 7.87 4.13 -13.87
CA ILE A 364 8.93 3.19 -14.27
C ILE A 364 10.32 3.71 -13.86
N ASP A 365 10.62 5.00 -14.10
CA ASP A 365 11.89 5.61 -13.75
C ASP A 365 12.16 5.55 -12.23
N LEU A 366 11.14 5.77 -11.40
CA LEU A 366 11.23 5.64 -9.95
C LEU A 366 11.52 4.19 -9.53
N LEU A 367 10.80 3.21 -10.09
CA LEU A 367 11.04 1.79 -9.81
C LEU A 367 12.45 1.35 -10.26
N GLU A 368 12.96 1.87 -11.38
CA GLU A 368 14.33 1.62 -11.83
C GLU A 368 15.35 2.13 -10.81
N ASN A 369 15.13 3.31 -10.24
CA ASN A 369 15.97 3.87 -9.19
C ASN A 369 15.92 3.02 -7.91
N TYR A 370 14.72 2.57 -7.50
CA TYR A 370 14.57 1.67 -6.33
C TYR A 370 15.34 0.36 -6.53
N ARG A 371 15.29 -0.24 -7.73
CA ARG A 371 16.09 -1.44 -8.04
C ARG A 371 17.58 -1.17 -8.00
N LYS A 372 18.05 -0.02 -8.51
CA LYS A 372 19.48 0.36 -8.44
C LYS A 372 19.96 0.48 -6.99
N ILE A 373 19.16 1.11 -6.13
CA ILE A 373 19.45 1.22 -4.69
C ILE A 373 19.57 -0.18 -4.08
N GLU A 374 18.60 -1.06 -4.35
CA GLU A 374 18.61 -2.43 -3.81
C GLU A 374 19.80 -3.26 -4.31
N LEU A 375 20.14 -3.17 -5.60
CA LEU A 375 21.32 -3.84 -6.18
C LEU A 375 22.66 -3.31 -5.63
N SER A 376 22.70 -2.07 -5.14
CA SER A 376 23.90 -1.49 -4.53
C SER A 376 24.25 -2.11 -3.17
N LYS A 377 23.30 -2.81 -2.53
CA LYS A 377 23.48 -3.45 -1.22
C LYS A 377 24.34 -4.73 -1.25
N LYS A 378 24.88 -5.11 -2.41
CA LYS A 378 25.62 -6.37 -2.64
C LYS A 378 26.76 -6.63 -1.63
N ASP A 379 27.44 -5.58 -1.16
CA ASP A 379 28.62 -5.70 -0.30
C ASP A 379 28.27 -5.56 1.20
N ARG A 380 26.97 -5.53 1.56
CA ARG A 380 26.53 -5.31 2.94
C ARG A 380 26.52 -6.59 3.78
N PRO A 381 27.04 -6.55 5.02
CA PRO A 381 27.31 -7.76 5.83
C PRO A 381 26.09 -8.41 6.49
N VAL A 382 24.93 -7.76 6.59
CA VAL A 382 23.77 -8.29 7.35
C VAL A 382 22.63 -8.78 6.46
N PHE A 383 22.25 -8.02 5.42
CA PHE A 383 21.08 -8.36 4.58
C PHE A 383 21.41 -8.57 3.08
N GLY A 384 22.54 -8.04 2.58
CA GLY A 384 22.90 -8.17 1.16
C GLY A 384 21.82 -7.65 0.21
N ILE A 385 21.74 -8.22 -1.00
CA ILE A 385 20.65 -7.95 -1.95
C ILE A 385 19.38 -8.71 -1.55
N ASN A 386 18.25 -8.01 -1.43
CA ASN A 386 16.94 -8.65 -1.27
C ASN A 386 16.31 -9.00 -2.64
N TYR A 387 16.53 -10.24 -3.09
CA TYR A 387 15.99 -10.70 -4.37
C TYR A 387 14.46 -10.79 -4.42
N SER A 388 13.79 -11.01 -3.28
CA SER A 388 12.32 -11.00 -3.19
C SER A 388 11.77 -9.61 -3.49
N LYS A 389 12.40 -8.58 -2.91
CA LYS A 389 12.10 -7.17 -3.17
C LYS A 389 12.35 -6.77 -4.62
N LEU A 390 13.49 -7.17 -5.18
CA LEU A 390 13.78 -6.94 -6.61
C LEU A 390 12.74 -7.58 -7.53
N ASN A 391 12.31 -8.81 -7.22
CA ASN A 391 11.25 -9.48 -7.96
C ASN A 391 9.92 -8.72 -7.90
N LEU A 392 9.55 -8.18 -6.73
CA LEU A 392 8.32 -7.39 -6.55
C LEU A 392 8.36 -6.07 -7.33
N LEU A 393 9.48 -5.34 -7.29
CA LEU A 393 9.69 -4.13 -8.08
C LEU A 393 9.58 -4.41 -9.58
N ILE A 394 10.12 -5.54 -10.07
CA ILE A 394 9.96 -5.95 -11.47
C ILE A 394 8.50 -6.25 -11.81
N VAL A 395 7.75 -6.92 -10.93
CA VAL A 395 6.32 -7.21 -11.18
C VAL A 395 5.53 -5.91 -11.34
N GLN A 396 5.77 -4.91 -10.48
CA GLN A 396 5.13 -3.60 -10.60
C GLN A 396 5.51 -2.90 -11.90
N GLU A 397 6.80 -2.89 -12.24
CA GLU A 397 7.30 -2.26 -13.46
C GLU A 397 6.71 -2.91 -14.72
N GLN A 398 6.63 -4.24 -14.75
CA GLN A 398 5.95 -4.99 -15.80
C GLN A 398 4.48 -4.59 -15.92
N GLY A 399 3.79 -4.36 -14.79
CA GLY A 399 2.43 -3.83 -14.76
C GLY A 399 2.32 -2.46 -15.43
N TYR A 400 3.24 -1.55 -15.13
CA TYR A 400 3.26 -0.20 -15.70
C TYR A 400 3.60 -0.20 -17.19
N PHE A 401 4.53 -1.07 -17.62
CA PHE A 401 4.78 -1.33 -19.04
C PHE A 401 3.53 -1.86 -19.76
N GLY A 402 2.74 -2.70 -19.09
CA GLY A 402 1.45 -3.20 -19.59
C GLY A 402 0.41 -2.09 -19.75
N TYR A 403 0.23 -1.23 -18.74
CA TYR A 403 -0.67 -0.07 -18.83
C TYR A 403 -0.25 0.90 -19.95
N LYS A 404 1.06 1.10 -20.09
CA LYS A 404 1.63 1.92 -21.16
C LYS A 404 1.41 1.31 -22.55
N ASP A 405 1.47 -0.02 -22.71
CA ASP A 405 1.13 -0.67 -23.98
C ASP A 405 -0.36 -0.51 -24.32
N PHE A 406 -1.25 -0.61 -23.33
CA PHE A 406 -2.68 -0.32 -23.53
C PHE A 406 -2.90 1.11 -24.02
N ALA A 407 -2.24 2.09 -23.41
CA ALA A 407 -2.29 3.48 -23.85
C ALA A 407 -1.78 3.65 -25.30
N TYR A 408 -0.68 2.99 -25.67
CA TYR A 408 -0.19 3.00 -27.06
C TYR A 408 -1.17 2.38 -28.05
N ARG A 409 -1.85 1.29 -27.66
CA ARG A 409 -2.89 0.66 -28.49
C ARG A 409 -4.07 1.59 -28.74
N ASP A 410 -4.48 2.33 -27.71
CA ASP A 410 -5.61 3.26 -27.83
C ASP A 410 -5.25 4.49 -28.70
N LEU A 411 -3.97 4.85 -28.75
CA LEU A 411 -3.42 5.86 -29.66
C LEU A 411 -3.16 5.36 -31.09
N GLU A 412 -3.07 4.04 -31.31
CA GLU A 412 -2.68 3.46 -32.59
C GLU A 412 -3.55 3.93 -33.78
N PRO A 413 -4.89 4.01 -33.69
CA PRO A 413 -5.72 4.54 -34.77
C PRO A 413 -5.42 5.99 -35.13
N HIS A 414 -4.94 6.80 -34.18
CA HIS A 414 -4.53 8.18 -34.42
C HIS A 414 -3.17 8.22 -35.12
N PHE A 415 -2.20 7.41 -34.67
CA PHE A 415 -0.89 7.32 -35.30
C PHE A 415 -0.97 6.85 -36.75
N GLN A 416 -1.93 5.98 -37.08
CA GLN A 416 -2.14 5.53 -38.45
C GLN A 416 -2.67 6.65 -39.38
N LYS A 417 -3.28 7.70 -38.82
CA LYS A 417 -3.77 8.89 -39.54
C LYS A 417 -2.72 10.00 -39.65
N GLU A 418 -1.58 9.87 -38.95
CA GLU A 418 -0.46 10.81 -39.06
C GLU A 418 0.08 10.82 -40.50
N LYS A 419 0.07 12.00 -41.12
CA LYS A 419 0.50 12.20 -42.50
C LYS A 419 2.01 12.20 -42.62
N ASN A 420 2.71 12.60 -41.56
CA ASN A 420 4.16 12.52 -41.50
C ASN A 420 4.60 11.06 -41.21
N LEU A 421 5.13 10.39 -42.24
CA LEU A 421 5.60 9.01 -42.15
C LEU A 421 6.72 8.81 -41.11
N GLU A 422 7.59 9.80 -40.94
CA GLU A 422 8.69 9.74 -39.97
C GLU A 422 8.14 9.79 -38.54
N GLU A 423 7.19 10.70 -38.28
CA GLU A 423 6.54 10.83 -36.98
C GLU A 423 5.72 9.56 -36.65
N ARG A 424 4.97 9.04 -37.62
CA ARG A 424 4.26 7.76 -37.49
C ARG A 424 5.21 6.62 -37.13
N TYR A 425 6.35 6.51 -37.82
CA TYR A 425 7.35 5.47 -37.54
C TYR A 425 7.98 5.64 -36.16
N ARG A 426 8.26 6.89 -35.75
CA ARG A 426 8.79 7.22 -34.42
C ARG A 426 7.86 6.72 -33.31
N LYS A 427 6.56 7.01 -33.40
CA LYS A 427 5.56 6.59 -32.39
C LYS A 427 5.38 5.07 -32.34
N LEU A 428 5.32 4.38 -33.49
CA LEU A 428 5.27 2.90 -33.52
C LEU A 428 6.53 2.24 -32.95
N LYS A 429 7.70 2.84 -33.19
CA LYS A 429 8.98 2.37 -32.64
C LYS A 429 9.04 2.50 -31.11
N GLN A 430 8.40 3.52 -30.53
CA GLN A 430 8.32 3.67 -29.07
C GLN A 430 7.55 2.51 -28.41
N ARG A 431 6.44 2.06 -29.00
CA ARG A 431 5.72 0.87 -28.54
C ARG A 431 6.58 -0.40 -28.64
N SER A 432 7.30 -0.60 -29.74
CA SER A 432 8.23 -1.73 -29.87
C SER A 432 9.29 -1.74 -28.77
N LYS A 433 9.90 -0.59 -28.49
CA LYS A 433 10.87 -0.43 -27.39
C LYS A 433 10.26 -0.73 -26.02
N ASN A 434 8.98 -0.40 -25.82
CA ASN A 434 8.24 -0.70 -24.60
C ASN A 434 8.17 -2.21 -24.35
N LEU A 435 7.84 -2.99 -25.39
CA LEU A 435 7.77 -4.45 -25.34
C LEU A 435 9.16 -5.10 -25.17
N GLU A 436 10.17 -4.59 -25.87
CA GLU A 436 11.56 -5.07 -25.70
C GLU A 436 12.07 -4.90 -24.26
N LYS A 437 11.73 -3.79 -23.59
CA LYS A 437 12.05 -3.59 -22.17
C LYS A 437 11.30 -4.57 -21.29
N TRP A 438 10.01 -4.82 -21.55
CA TRP A 438 9.21 -5.79 -20.81
C TRP A 438 9.80 -7.21 -20.90
N ASP A 439 10.21 -7.66 -22.10
CA ASP A 439 10.86 -8.96 -22.31
C ASP A 439 12.20 -9.07 -21.54
N LYS A 440 12.94 -7.96 -21.41
CA LYS A 440 14.18 -7.92 -20.63
C LYS A 440 13.88 -8.13 -19.14
N LEU A 441 12.85 -7.46 -18.62
CA LEU A 441 12.42 -7.59 -17.23
C LEU A 441 11.95 -9.00 -16.91
N GLU A 442 11.29 -9.69 -17.84
CA GLU A 442 10.90 -11.10 -17.65
C GLU A 442 12.12 -12.00 -17.41
N LYS A 443 13.22 -11.78 -18.15
CA LYS A 443 14.47 -12.53 -17.93
C LYS A 443 15.14 -12.19 -16.60
N GLU A 444 15.14 -10.92 -16.21
CA GLU A 444 15.65 -10.48 -14.90
C GLU A 444 14.81 -11.07 -13.75
N GLN A 445 13.48 -11.12 -13.92
CA GLN A 445 12.57 -11.76 -12.98
C GLN A 445 12.94 -13.22 -12.78
N GLU A 446 13.08 -14.00 -13.85
CA GLU A 446 13.45 -15.42 -13.77
C GLU A 446 14.80 -15.65 -13.07
N PHE A 447 15.75 -14.73 -13.22
CA PHE A 447 16.99 -14.76 -12.44
C PHE A 447 16.71 -14.55 -10.94
N TYR A 448 15.94 -13.53 -10.56
CA TYR A 448 15.60 -13.28 -9.15
C TYR A 448 14.81 -14.43 -8.53
N LYS A 449 13.85 -15.03 -9.25
CA LYS A 449 13.11 -16.22 -8.78
C LYS A 449 14.06 -17.37 -8.44
N LYS A 450 15.11 -17.59 -9.25
CA LYS A 450 16.14 -18.61 -8.98
C LYS A 450 16.98 -18.26 -7.76
N GLU A 451 17.37 -17.01 -7.57
CA GLU A 451 18.12 -16.58 -6.37
C GLU A 451 17.27 -16.70 -5.10
N ILE A 452 15.98 -16.33 -5.14
CA ILE A 452 15.02 -16.55 -4.05
C ILE A 452 14.95 -18.05 -3.71
N TYR A 453 14.82 -18.91 -4.73
CA TYR A 453 14.76 -20.35 -4.54
C TYR A 453 16.04 -20.92 -3.91
N LYS A 454 17.23 -20.43 -4.31
CA LYS A 454 18.51 -20.83 -3.70
C LYS A 454 18.56 -20.47 -2.22
N THR A 455 18.07 -19.29 -1.85
CA THR A 455 18.14 -18.78 -0.48
C THR A 455 17.10 -19.45 0.44
N HIS A 456 15.91 -19.76 -0.06
CA HIS A 456 14.78 -20.18 0.78
C HIS A 456 14.23 -21.59 0.50
N GLY A 457 14.77 -22.31 -0.50
CA GLY A 457 14.34 -23.66 -0.88
C GLY A 457 12.94 -23.77 -1.51
N LYS A 458 12.19 -22.66 -1.58
CA LYS A 458 10.86 -22.53 -2.21
C LYS A 458 10.72 -21.15 -2.85
N PHE A 459 10.03 -21.09 -3.99
CA PHE A 459 9.59 -19.84 -4.59
C PHE A 459 8.10 -19.62 -4.28
N SER A 460 7.74 -18.47 -3.72
CA SER A 460 6.34 -18.03 -3.64
C SER A 460 6.19 -16.72 -4.43
N PRO A 461 5.19 -16.57 -5.31
CA PRO A 461 4.88 -15.29 -5.96
C PRO A 461 4.43 -14.22 -4.94
N LEU A 462 3.93 -14.68 -3.79
CA LEU A 462 3.60 -13.90 -2.60
C LEU A 462 4.67 -14.11 -1.52
N TYR A 463 5.93 -14.34 -1.90
CA TYR A 463 7.03 -14.40 -0.93
C TYR A 463 7.21 -13.00 -0.36
N ASN A 464 6.36 -12.68 0.62
CA ASN A 464 6.68 -11.71 1.62
C ASN A 464 7.94 -12.28 2.30
N PRO A 465 9.10 -11.60 2.23
CA PRO A 465 10.30 -12.03 2.95
C PRO A 465 10.05 -12.20 4.46
N PHE A 466 8.88 -11.74 4.95
CA PHE A 466 8.39 -11.85 6.31
C PHE A 466 7.39 -12.99 6.57
N LYS A 467 7.11 -13.96 5.67
CA LYS A 467 6.10 -15.03 5.97
C LYS A 467 6.59 -16.43 6.35
N TYR A 468 7.83 -16.82 6.11
CA TYR A 468 8.34 -18.13 6.58
C TYR A 468 9.85 -18.13 6.86
N ASN A 469 10.18 -18.15 8.16
CA ASN A 469 11.32 -18.82 8.79
C ASN A 469 10.80 -19.53 10.03
#